data_AF-A0A840WVB4-F1
#
_entry.id   AF-A0A840WVB4-F1
#
_cell.length_a   1.000
_cell.length_b   1.000
_cell.length_c   1.000
_cell.angle_alpha   90.00
_cell.angle_beta   90.00
_cell.angle_gamma   90.00
#
_symmetry.space_group_name_H-M   'P 1'
#
loop_
_entity.id
_entity.type
_entity.pdbx_description
1 polymer ?
#
loop_
_entity_poly.entity_id
_entity_poly.type
_entity_poly.pdbx_seq_one_letter_code
_entity_poly.pdbx_strand_id
1 'polypeptide(L)' 'MNRRVVITGVGVRAPGGVGRKEFWELLMTVRTATRRISFFDPEPFRSQVAGECDFDPAAEGLTPRQIRRMDRATATPG' A
#
# COMPACT_ATOMS: atom_id res chain seq x y z
N MET A 1 -2.14 -19.82 -33.40
CA MET A 1 -2.41 -20.39 -32.07
C MET A 1 -2.52 -19.25 -31.07
N ASN A 2 -3.71 -18.94 -30.54
CA ASN A 2 -3.89 -17.84 -29.58
C ASN A 2 -4.12 -18.44 -28.18
N ARG A 3 -3.18 -18.27 -27.25
CA ARG A 3 -3.33 -18.78 -25.87
C ARG A 3 -4.31 -17.89 -25.10
N ARG A 4 -5.27 -18.50 -24.41
CA ARG A 4 -6.14 -17.78 -23.47
C ARG A 4 -5.39 -17.57 -22.16
N VAL A 5 -5.34 -16.33 -21.71
CA VAL A 5 -4.73 -15.92 -20.43
C VAL A 5 -5.84 -15.35 -19.56
N VAL A 6 -5.82 -15.69 -18.28
CA VAL A 6 -6.78 -15.21 -17.26
C VAL A 6 -6.04 -14.79 -16.01
N ILE A 7 -6.63 -13.87 -15.25
CA ILE A 7 -6.16 -13.46 -13.93
C ILE A 7 -6.83 -14.36 -12.89
N THR A 8 -6.03 -15.10 -12.12
CA THR A 8 -6.52 -16.02 -11.07
C THR A 8 -6.30 -15.49 -9.66
N GLY A 9 -5.56 -14.39 -9.50
CA GLY A 9 -5.28 -13.78 -8.21
C GLY A 9 -4.95 -12.29 -8.35
N VAL A 10 -5.31 -11.52 -7.32
CA VAL A 10 -5.04 -10.08 -7.22
C VAL A 10 -4.64 -9.78 -5.77
N GLY A 11 -3.43 -9.26 -5.60
CA GLY A 11 -2.95 -8.65 -4.35
C GLY A 11 -2.85 -7.13 -4.51
N VAL A 12 -3.19 -6.39 -3.46
CA VAL A 12 -3.09 -4.92 -3.47
C VAL A 12 -2.71 -4.40 -2.09
N ARG A 13 -1.82 -3.40 -2.09
CA ARG A 13 -1.47 -2.58 -0.94
C ARG A 13 -1.61 -1.12 -1.38
N ALA A 14 -2.64 -0.46 -0.89
CA ALA A 14 -3.00 0.89 -1.28
C ALA A 14 -3.38 1.75 -0.06
N PRO A 15 -3.31 3.08 -0.16
CA PRO A 15 -3.75 3.97 0.91
C PRO A 15 -5.24 3.75 1.25
N GLY A 16 -5.56 3.76 2.54
CA GLY A 16 -6.93 3.64 3.05
C GLY A 16 -7.56 2.24 2.95
N GLY A 17 -6.78 1.21 2.57
CA GLY A 17 -7.24 -0.17 2.58
C GLY A 17 -6.11 -1.16 2.32
N VAL A 18 -5.76 -1.96 3.33
CA VAL A 18 -4.78 -3.04 3.20
C VAL A 18 -5.50 -4.27 2.66
N GLY A 19 -5.18 -4.67 1.43
CA GLY A 19 -5.77 -5.85 0.82
C GLY A 19 -6.93 -5.54 -0.12
N ARG A 20 -7.33 -6.57 -0.88
CA ARG A 20 -8.26 -6.44 -2.01
C ARG A 20 -9.66 -5.99 -1.60
N LYS A 21 -10.15 -6.46 -0.45
CA LYS A 21 -11.52 -6.21 -0.02
C LYS A 21 -11.67 -4.76 0.42
N GLU A 22 -10.76 -4.29 1.26
CA GLU A 22 -10.71 -2.96 1.84
C GLU A 22 -10.46 -1.91 0.73
N PHE A 23 -9.52 -2.19 -0.18
CA PHE A 23 -9.30 -1.33 -1.35
C PHE A 23 -10.56 -1.22 -2.22
N TRP A 24 -11.22 -2.34 -2.51
CA TRP A 24 -12.44 -2.32 -3.31
C TRP A 24 -13.58 -1.56 -2.62
N GLU A 25 -13.74 -1.75 -1.31
CA GLU A 25 -14.75 -1.04 -0.53
C GLU A 25 -14.50 0.48 -0.53
N LEU A 26 -13.25 0.92 -0.40
CA LEU A 26 -12.89 2.33 -0.44
C LEU A 26 -13.29 2.97 -1.78
N LEU A 27 -13.05 2.28 -2.90
CA LEU A 27 -13.47 2.73 -4.23
C LEU A 27 -15.00 2.78 -4.35
N MET A 28 -15.70 1.75 -3.88
CA MET A 28 -17.16 1.67 -3.96
C MET A 28 -17.88 2.71 -3.10
N THR A 29 -17.26 3.12 -1.99
CA THR A 29 -17.84 4.09 -1.06
C THR A 29 -17.41 5.53 -1.34
N VAL A 30 -16.63 5.76 -2.40
CA VAL A 30 -16.13 7.10 -2.81
C VAL A 30 -15.40 7.82 -1.66
N ARG A 31 -14.72 7.05 -0.80
CA ARG A 31 -13.90 7.60 0.29
C ARG A 31 -12.50 7.90 -0.23
N THR A 32 -11.88 8.94 0.30
CA THR A 32 -10.49 9.29 -0.02
C THR A 32 -9.56 8.81 1.10
N ALA A 33 -8.37 8.36 0.72
CA ALA A 33 -7.29 8.03 1.64
C ALA A 33 -6.21 9.12 1.73
N THR A 34 -6.46 10.30 1.14
CA THR A 34 -5.49 11.39 1.15
C THR A 34 -5.56 12.09 2.50
N ARG A 35 -4.41 12.21 3.17
CA ARG A 35 -4.26 12.87 4.46
C ARG A 35 -3.02 13.75 4.48
N ARG A 36 -2.83 14.55 5.53
CA ARG A 36 -1.57 15.27 5.74
C ARG A 36 -0.42 14.25 5.85
N ILE A 37 0.71 14.53 5.20
CA ILE A 37 1.92 13.69 5.27
C ILE A 37 2.31 13.51 6.74
N SER A 38 2.61 12.27 7.12
CA SER A 38 3.01 11.85 8.46
C SER A 38 4.41 11.25 8.52
N PHE A 39 4.98 10.83 7.37
CA PHE A 39 6.32 10.22 7.34
C PHE A 39 7.48 11.20 7.59
N PHE A 40 7.23 12.50 7.44
CA PHE A 40 8.18 13.58 7.71
C PHE A 40 7.43 14.89 7.95
N ASP A 41 8.13 15.93 8.42
CA ASP A 41 7.55 17.28 8.58
C ASP A 41 7.27 17.92 7.22
N PRO A 42 5.98 18.15 6.86
CA PRO A 42 5.64 18.69 5.56
C PRO A 42 5.66 20.23 5.50
N GLU A 43 5.89 20.95 6.60
CA GLU A 43 5.85 22.43 6.64
C GLU A 43 6.70 23.12 5.55
N PRO A 44 7.93 22.65 5.24
CA PRO A 44 8.75 23.29 4.21
C PRO A 44 8.22 23.15 2.78
N PHE A 45 7.21 22.32 2.53
CA PHE A 45 6.77 21.94 1.19
C PHE A 45 5.43 22.57 0.81
N ARG A 46 5.30 22.95 -0.47
CA ARG A 46 4.04 23.48 -1.04
C ARG A 46 2.90 22.46 -1.00
N SER A 47 3.20 21.17 -1.19
CA SER A 47 2.22 20.08 -1.10
C SER A 47 2.43 19.31 0.18
N GLN A 48 1.43 19.33 1.05
CA GLN A 48 1.52 18.76 2.41
C GLN A 48 0.64 17.52 2.60
N VAL A 49 0.03 17.03 1.53
CA VAL A 49 -0.91 15.90 1.56
C VAL A 49 -0.39 14.72 0.72
N ALA A 50 -0.67 13.51 1.17
CA ALA A 50 -0.32 12.27 0.49
C ALA A 50 -1.33 11.15 0.79
N GLY A 51 -1.39 10.14 -0.08
CA GLY A 51 -2.01 8.86 0.22
C GLY A 51 -0.96 7.91 0.77
N GLU A 52 -0.86 7.80 2.09
CA GLU A 52 0.09 6.91 2.75
C GLU A 52 -0.53 5.52 2.95
N CYS A 53 0.22 4.46 2.63
CA CYS A 53 -0.18 3.09 2.97
C CYS A 53 0.19 2.80 4.42
N ASP A 54 -0.80 2.46 5.25
CA ASP A 54 -0.56 1.92 6.58
C ASP A 54 -0.02 0.49 6.42
N PHE A 55 1.25 0.28 6.77
CA PHE A 55 1.98 -0.96 6.50
C PHE A 55 2.86 -1.31 7.70
N ASP A 56 2.61 -2.48 8.27
CA ASP A 56 3.45 -3.08 9.30
C ASP A 56 4.17 -4.32 8.73
N PRO A 57 5.47 -4.21 8.41
CA PRO A 57 6.19 -5.33 7.81
C PRO A 57 6.32 -6.56 8.71
N ALA A 58 6.29 -6.39 10.04
CA ALA A 58 6.37 -7.52 10.96
C ALA A 58 5.04 -8.30 10.99
N ALA A 59 3.91 -7.60 11.01
CA ALA A 59 2.59 -8.21 10.89
C ALA A 59 2.40 -8.93 9.54
N GLU A 60 3.10 -8.48 8.51
CA GLU A 60 3.15 -9.07 7.17
C GLU A 60 4.11 -10.26 7.07
N GLY A 61 4.71 -10.68 8.19
CA GLY A 61 5.53 -11.90 8.29
C GLY A 61 6.99 -11.74 7.86
N LEU A 62 7.47 -10.51 7.66
CA LEU A 62 8.88 -10.27 7.38
C LEU A 62 9.75 -10.43 8.63
N THR A 63 10.89 -11.10 8.48
CA THR A 63 11.89 -11.21 9.53
C THR A 63 12.61 -9.87 9.75
N PRO A 64 13.17 -9.61 10.95
CA PRO A 64 13.95 -8.39 11.21
C PRO A 64 15.10 -8.15 10.21
N ARG A 65 15.70 -9.22 9.68
CA ARG A 65 16.75 -9.12 8.66
C ARG A 65 16.20 -8.65 7.31
N GLN A 66 15.02 -9.12 6.90
CA GLN A 66 14.36 -8.67 5.68
C GLN A 66 13.95 -7.20 5.80
N ILE A 67 13.32 -6.82 6.91
CA ILE A 67 12.87 -5.43 7.16
C ILE A 67 14.02 -4.44 7.06
N ARG A 68 15.20 -4.77 7.62
CA ARG A 68 16.37 -3.87 7.59
C ARG A 68 17.04 -3.76 6.23
N ARG A 69 16.89 -4.78 5.37
CA ARG A 69 17.64 -4.88 4.10
C ARG A 69 16.81 -4.47 2.89
N MET A 70 15.49 -4.61 2.96
CA MET A 70 14.59 -4.31 1.87
C MET A 70 14.09 -2.88 1.96
N ASP A 71 14.04 -2.19 0.82
CA ASP A 71 13.29 -0.94 0.73
C ASP A 71 11.79 -1.19 0.97
N ARG A 72 11.07 -0.15 1.42
CA ARG A 72 9.63 -0.21 1.70
C ARG A 72 8.81 -0.71 0.50
N ALA A 73 9.19 -0.36 -0.73
CA ALA A 73 8.49 -0.78 -1.94
C ALA A 73 8.64 -2.29 -2.23
N THR A 74 9.72 -2.91 -1.76
CA THR A 74 9.96 -4.36 -1.95
C THR A 74 9.42 -5.17 -0.78
N ALA A 75 9.22 -4.56 0.38
CA ALA A 75 8.88 -5.25 1.62
C ALA A 75 7.41 -5.71 1.72
N THR A 76 6.54 -5.40 0.76
CA THR A 76 5.17 -5.92 0.73
C THR A 76 5.18 -7.38 0.24
N PRO A 77 4.84 -8.37 1.09
CA PRO A 77 4.62 -9.73 0.61
C PRO A 77 3.36 -9.77 -0.26
N GLY A 78 3.36 -10.67 -1.25
CA GLY A 78 2.24 -10.89 -2.17
C GLY A 78 1.08 -11.66 -1.54
#